data_AF-A0A5P8N7S2-F1
#
_entry.id   AF-A0A5P8N7S2-F1
#
_cell.length_a   1.000
_cell.length_b   1.000
_cell.length_c   1.000
_cell.angle_alpha   90.00
_cell.angle_beta   90.00
_cell.angle_gamma   90.00
#
_symmetry.space_group_name_H-M   'P 1'
#
loop_
_entity.id
_entity.type
_entity.pdbx_description
1 polymer ?
#
loop_
_entity_poly.entity_id
_entity_poly.type
_entity_poly.pdbx_seq_one_letter_code
_entity_poly.pdbx_strand_id
1 'polypeptide(L)'
;MELRAGTGGDEACIFVEDIFRMYTLYFKELGWKYDILNMQQGSIKGYKEIILEIEGKNVYDKLKFESGVHRVQRIPYTESQGRLHTSAITVAVIPENYYKNNIKIVLSDLKRETFKASGAGGQHVNKTESAIRLTHIPTGIVAECQEERSQHKNYEKAIKVLRARIYNSEFKKKNELLSKKRKSLISTGERSEKIRTYNYPQGRVTDHRINKSIYYLDHFMNGKLNEMITALKILEK
;
A
#
# COMPACT_ATOMS: atom_id res chain seq x y z
N MET A 1 2.02 4.64 5.07
CA MET A 1 3.09 5.35 4.33
C MET A 1 4.12 4.33 3.90
N GLU A 2 4.46 4.29 2.62
CA GLU A 2 5.44 3.36 2.05
C GLU A 2 6.66 4.15 1.57
N LEU A 3 7.86 3.74 1.99
CA LEU A 3 9.14 4.28 1.55
C LEU A 3 9.89 3.18 0.79
N ARG A 4 10.36 3.45 -0.43
CA ARG A 4 11.11 2.46 -1.22
C ARG A 4 12.33 3.07 -1.89
N ALA A 5 13.44 2.32 -1.87
CA ALA A 5 14.63 2.67 -2.60
C ALA A 5 14.37 2.66 -4.11
N GLY A 6 14.79 3.72 -4.80
CA GLY A 6 14.72 3.86 -6.25
C GLY A 6 16.11 3.73 -6.88
N THR A 7 16.46 4.65 -7.79
CA THR A 7 17.79 4.69 -8.40
C THR A 7 18.88 5.04 -7.37
N GLY A 8 19.99 4.31 -7.34
CA GLY A 8 21.14 4.61 -6.47
C GLY A 8 21.59 3.45 -5.59
N GLY A 9 20.98 2.26 -5.70
CA GLY A 9 21.43 1.04 -5.02
C GLY A 9 21.48 1.22 -3.51
N ASP A 10 22.61 0.87 -2.90
CA ASP A 10 22.81 0.96 -1.44
C ASP A 10 22.66 2.38 -0.90
N GLU A 11 23.06 3.40 -1.67
CA GLU A 11 22.91 4.79 -1.26
C GLU A 11 21.43 5.21 -1.17
N ALA A 12 20.58 4.69 -2.06
CA ALA A 12 19.15 4.90 -1.96
C ALA A 12 18.56 4.22 -0.71
N CYS A 13 19.06 3.03 -0.32
CA CYS A 13 18.64 2.34 0.89
C CYS A 13 18.99 3.13 2.17
N ILE A 14 20.19 3.72 2.22
CA ILE A 14 20.60 4.60 3.33
C ILE A 14 19.71 5.84 3.35
N PHE A 15 19.39 6.41 2.19
CA PHE A 15 18.52 7.58 2.14
C PHE A 15 17.08 7.27 2.59
N VAL A 16 16.56 6.06 2.35
CA VAL A 16 15.28 5.62 2.92
C VAL A 16 15.32 5.64 4.45
N GLU A 17 16.42 5.19 5.06
CA GLU A 17 16.61 5.22 6.52
C GLU A 17 16.64 6.66 7.05
N ASP A 18 17.36 7.57 6.38
CA ASP A 18 17.42 8.97 6.76
C ASP A 18 16.05 9.65 6.72
N ILE A 19 15.29 9.37 5.66
CA ILE A 19 13.94 9.91 5.47
C ILE A 19 12.96 9.30 6.46
N PHE A 20 13.09 8.01 6.76
CA PHE A 20 12.35 7.37 7.82
C PHE A 20 12.60 8.06 9.17
N ARG A 21 13.86 8.28 9.55
CA ARG A 21 14.23 9.01 10.77
C ARG A 21 13.65 10.43 10.80
N MET A 22 13.72 11.14 9.69
CA MET A 22 13.14 12.48 9.56
C MET A 22 11.63 12.48 9.87
N TYR A 23 10.88 11.51 9.31
CA TYR A 23 9.44 11.42 9.57
C TYR A 23 9.11 10.95 10.98
N THR A 24 9.87 10.03 11.58
CA THR A 24 9.60 9.59 12.97
C THR A 24 9.80 10.74 13.97
N LEU A 25 10.78 11.61 13.74
CA LEU A 25 10.95 12.84 14.52
C LEU A 25 9.77 13.80 14.33
N TYR A 26 9.29 13.97 13.09
CA TYR A 26 8.11 14.77 12.80
C TYR A 26 6.84 14.23 13.46
N PHE A 27 6.65 12.91 13.45
CA PHE A 27 5.52 12.26 14.11
C PHE A 27 5.55 12.47 15.62
N LYS A 28 6.75 12.37 16.23
CA LYS A 28 6.96 12.64 17.65
C LYS A 28 6.59 14.08 18.03
N GLU A 29 6.97 15.07 17.21
CA GLU A 29 6.62 16.48 17.44
C GLU A 29 5.10 16.72 17.40
N LEU A 30 4.38 15.99 16.55
CA LEU A 30 2.92 16.09 16.43
C LEU A 30 2.14 15.18 17.39
N GLY A 31 2.83 14.36 18.19
CA GLY A 31 2.20 13.36 19.06
C GLY A 31 1.49 12.24 18.31
N TRP A 32 1.92 11.94 17.08
CA TRP A 32 1.39 10.82 16.30
C TRP A 32 2.09 9.52 16.67
N LYS A 33 1.34 8.42 16.62
CA LYS A 33 1.86 7.07 16.79
C LYS A 33 2.12 6.48 15.40
N TYR A 34 3.10 5.59 15.31
CA TYR A 34 3.35 4.84 14.10
C TYR A 34 3.74 3.40 14.44
N ASP A 35 3.32 2.47 13.60
CA ASP A 35 3.66 1.07 13.67
C ASP A 35 4.33 0.63 12.36
N ILE A 36 5.35 -0.22 12.48
CA ILE A 36 6.08 -0.74 11.32
C ILE A 36 5.39 -2.04 10.88
N LEU A 37 4.72 -2.01 9.72
CA LEU A 37 4.02 -3.17 9.17
C LEU A 37 4.96 -4.12 8.44
N ASN A 38 5.93 -3.56 7.71
CA ASN A 38 6.92 -4.32 6.98
C ASN A 38 8.21 -3.51 6.85
N MET A 39 9.34 -4.20 6.90
CA MET A 39 10.66 -3.60 6.79
C MET A 39 11.60 -4.56 6.09
N GLN A 40 12.15 -4.14 4.95
CA GLN A 40 13.14 -4.88 4.20
C GLN A 40 14.47 -4.14 4.25
N GLN A 41 15.48 -4.78 4.83
CA GLN A 41 16.83 -4.24 4.90
C GLN A 41 17.49 -4.21 3.51
N GLY A 42 18.36 -3.21 3.31
CA GLY A 42 19.25 -3.14 2.15
C GLY A 42 20.40 -4.15 2.25
N SER A 43 21.23 -4.22 1.20
CA SER A 43 22.34 -5.18 1.15
C SER A 43 23.48 -4.82 2.10
N ILE A 44 23.80 -3.52 2.23
CA ILE A 44 24.87 -3.04 3.11
C ILE A 44 24.28 -2.34 4.34
N LYS A 45 23.54 -1.26 4.11
CA LYS A 45 22.98 -0.40 5.16
C LYS A 45 21.67 0.24 4.70
N GLY A 46 20.85 0.62 5.66
CA GLY A 46 19.53 1.20 5.42
C GLY A 46 18.50 0.18 4.96
N TYR A 47 17.44 0.67 4.33
CA TYR A 47 16.26 -0.12 4.02
C TYR A 47 15.87 -0.01 2.56
N LYS A 48 15.61 -1.15 1.94
CA LYS A 48 15.06 -1.22 0.59
C LYS A 48 13.59 -0.79 0.57
N GLU A 49 12.83 -1.21 1.57
CA GLU A 49 11.42 -0.89 1.72
C GLU A 49 11.04 -0.77 3.20
N ILE A 50 10.25 0.25 3.54
CA ILE A 50 9.62 0.40 4.85
C ILE A 50 8.15 0.75 4.65
N ILE A 51 7.26 -0.01 5.29
CA ILE A 51 5.83 0.24 5.31
C ILE A 51 5.43 0.59 6.74
N LEU A 52 4.84 1.77 6.89
CA LEU A 52 4.41 2.33 8.16
C LEU A 52 2.89 2.50 8.17
N GLU A 53 2.28 2.12 9.28
CA GLU A 53 0.96 2.58 9.69
C GLU A 53 1.14 3.80 10.59
N ILE A 54 0.36 4.85 10.40
CA ILE A 54 0.51 6.11 11.14
C ILE A 54 -0.87 6.50 11.66
N GLU A 55 -0.97 6.64 12.98
CA GLU A 55 -2.19 7.02 13.68
C GLU A 55 -2.07 8.41 14.27
N GLY A 56 -3.06 9.25 13.99
CA GLY A 56 -3.07 10.62 14.48
C GLY A 56 -4.18 11.47 13.87
N LYS A 57 -4.21 12.75 14.26
CA LYS A 57 -5.17 13.73 13.73
C LYS A 57 -4.70 14.27 12.37
N ASN A 58 -5.56 14.17 11.34
CA ASN A 58 -5.34 14.70 9.99
C ASN A 58 -3.99 14.29 9.37
N VAL A 59 -3.61 13.03 9.56
CA VAL A 59 -2.33 12.47 9.05
C VAL A 59 -2.25 12.58 7.54
N TYR A 60 -3.28 12.09 6.84
CA TYR A 60 -3.31 12.06 5.38
C TYR A 60 -3.20 13.47 4.76
N ASP A 61 -3.94 14.45 5.28
CA ASP A 61 -3.95 15.81 4.73
C ASP A 61 -2.60 16.53 4.84
N LYS A 62 -1.80 16.19 5.86
CA LYS A 62 -0.45 16.75 6.02
C LYS A 62 0.57 16.00 5.16
N LEU A 63 0.44 14.68 5.02
CA LEU A 63 1.44 13.85 4.35
C LEU A 63 1.15 13.58 2.87
N LYS A 64 -0.05 13.87 2.35
CA LYS A 64 -0.42 13.57 0.95
C LYS A 64 0.57 14.15 -0.08
N PHE A 65 1.13 15.33 0.20
CA PHE A 65 2.10 16.01 -0.65
C PHE A 65 3.49 15.37 -0.65
N GLU A 66 3.76 14.46 0.26
CA GLU A 66 5.02 13.72 0.32
C GLU A 66 5.02 12.57 -0.68
N SER A 67 3.89 12.25 -1.33
CA SER A 67 3.84 11.18 -2.32
C SER A 67 4.57 11.59 -3.61
N GLY A 68 5.61 10.85 -3.99
CA GLY A 68 6.38 11.08 -5.20
C GLY A 68 7.86 10.70 -5.06
N VAL A 69 8.69 11.16 -6.00
CA VAL A 69 10.13 10.88 -6.03
C VAL A 69 10.91 11.94 -5.24
N HIS A 70 11.68 11.48 -4.25
CA HIS A 70 12.58 12.31 -3.46
C HIS A 70 14.03 12.03 -3.89
N ARG A 71 14.71 13.06 -4.37
CA ARG A 71 16.08 12.96 -4.88
C ARG A 71 17.09 13.46 -3.86
N VAL A 72 18.19 12.72 -3.66
CA VAL A 72 19.31 13.14 -2.82
C VAL A 72 20.57 13.33 -3.66
N GLN A 73 21.32 14.39 -3.36
CA GLN A 73 22.62 14.70 -3.91
C GLN A 73 23.62 14.86 -2.78
N ARG A 74 24.49 13.87 -2.59
CA ARG A 74 25.53 13.87 -1.57
C ARG A 74 26.70 12.96 -1.96
N ILE A 75 27.78 13.07 -1.22
CA ILE A 75 28.87 12.10 -1.27
C ILE A 75 28.41 10.87 -0.46
N PRO A 76 28.24 9.69 -1.09
CA PRO A 76 27.80 8.49 -0.39
C PRO A 76 28.75 8.08 0.72
N TYR A 77 28.22 7.44 1.77
CA TYR A 77 29.07 6.81 2.79
C TYR A 77 29.88 5.63 2.24
N THR A 78 29.39 5.01 1.17
CA THR A 78 30.01 3.84 0.52
C THR A 78 31.04 4.22 -0.54
N GLU A 79 31.26 5.51 -0.81
CA GLU A 79 32.11 6.00 -1.90
C GLU A 79 33.46 6.50 -1.36
N SER A 80 34.55 5.86 -1.79
CA SER A 80 35.91 6.20 -1.34
C SER A 80 36.51 7.42 -2.05
N GLN A 81 36.02 7.77 -3.26
CA GLN A 81 36.62 8.84 -4.08
C GLN A 81 36.04 10.24 -3.82
N GLY A 82 35.09 10.39 -2.89
CA GLY A 82 34.50 11.69 -2.56
C GLY A 82 33.65 12.29 -3.68
N ARG A 83 33.20 11.48 -4.66
CA ARG A 83 32.38 11.95 -5.79
C ARG A 83 30.94 12.15 -5.36
N LEU A 84 30.32 13.19 -5.90
CA LEU A 84 28.91 13.47 -5.65
C LEU A 84 28.03 12.52 -6.48
N HIS A 85 27.21 11.73 -5.79
CA HIS A 85 26.23 10.86 -6.43
C HIS A 85 24.82 11.45 -6.30
N THR A 86 23.97 11.06 -7.26
CA THR A 86 22.55 11.42 -7.25
C THR A 86 21.73 10.14 -7.14
N SER A 87 21.01 10.00 -6.04
CA SER A 87 20.12 8.86 -5.75
C SER A 87 18.69 9.35 -5.59
N ALA A 88 17.73 8.44 -5.68
CA ALA A 88 16.31 8.73 -5.57
C ALA A 88 15.60 7.63 -4.78
N ILE A 89 14.58 8.04 -4.03
CA ILE A 89 13.64 7.14 -3.35
C ILE A 89 12.23 7.52 -3.75
N THR A 90 11.31 6.60 -3.56
CA THR A 90 9.89 6.81 -3.79
C THR A 90 9.15 6.77 -2.45
N VAL A 91 8.22 7.70 -2.30
CA VAL A 91 7.38 7.83 -1.12
C VAL A 91 5.93 7.73 -1.57
N ALA A 92 5.13 6.92 -0.90
CA ALA A 92 3.70 6.82 -1.15
C ALA A 92 2.89 6.93 0.14
N VAL A 93 1.93 7.85 0.14
CA VAL A 93 1.00 8.05 1.24
C VAL A 93 -0.38 7.63 0.78
N ILE A 94 -0.89 6.54 1.35
CA ILE A 94 -2.18 5.94 1.02
C ILE A 94 -3.07 6.07 2.27
N PRO A 95 -4.33 6.52 2.13
CA PRO A 95 -5.22 6.63 3.28
C PRO A 95 -5.77 5.25 3.68
N GLU A 96 -6.05 5.07 4.96
CA GLU A 96 -6.52 3.83 5.58
C GLU A 96 -7.83 3.28 4.97
N ASN A 97 -8.68 4.15 4.42
CA ASN A 97 -9.94 3.75 3.77
C ASN A 97 -9.73 2.70 2.66
N TYR A 98 -8.55 2.67 2.04
CA TYR A 98 -8.19 1.65 1.06
C TYR A 98 -7.79 0.30 1.67
N TYR A 99 -7.72 0.15 2.99
CA TYR A 99 -7.35 -1.08 3.68
C TYR A 99 -8.52 -1.75 4.42
N LYS A 100 -9.61 -1.04 4.77
CA LYS A 100 -10.79 -1.65 5.42
C LYS A 100 -11.57 -2.61 4.52
N ASN A 101 -11.77 -3.85 4.98
CA ASN A 101 -12.58 -4.88 4.32
C ASN A 101 -13.88 -5.11 5.11
N ASN A 102 -14.98 -4.48 4.69
CA ASN A 102 -16.30 -4.74 5.26
C ASN A 102 -17.12 -5.61 4.29
N ILE A 103 -16.73 -6.87 4.12
CA ILE A 103 -17.49 -7.81 3.30
C ILE A 103 -18.54 -8.47 4.21
N LYS A 104 -19.75 -7.91 4.24
CA LYS A 104 -20.92 -8.56 4.85
C LYS A 104 -21.69 -9.29 3.76
N ILE A 105 -21.78 -10.62 3.86
CA ILE A 105 -22.59 -11.43 2.96
C ILE A 105 -23.95 -11.60 3.61
N VAL A 106 -24.98 -10.99 3.02
CA VAL A 106 -26.36 -11.13 3.46
C VAL A 106 -26.95 -12.38 2.80
N LEU A 107 -27.62 -13.23 3.59
CA LEU A 107 -28.18 -14.49 3.09
C LEU A 107 -29.34 -14.26 2.09
N SER A 108 -29.97 -13.10 2.09
CA SER A 108 -31.03 -12.71 1.15
C SER A 108 -30.55 -12.65 -0.31
N ASP A 109 -29.27 -12.42 -0.52
CA ASP A 109 -28.70 -12.15 -1.84
C ASP A 109 -28.21 -13.43 -2.53
N LEU A 110 -28.52 -14.59 -1.93
CA LEU A 110 -28.14 -15.92 -2.40
C LEU A 110 -29.31 -16.59 -3.11
N LYS A 111 -29.16 -16.83 -4.41
CA LYS A 111 -30.03 -17.71 -5.16
C LYS A 111 -29.59 -19.15 -4.94
N ARG A 112 -30.47 -19.96 -4.34
CA ARG A 112 -30.27 -21.40 -4.12
C ARG A 112 -30.97 -22.20 -5.21
N GLU A 113 -30.21 -23.04 -5.90
CA GLU A 113 -30.71 -24.00 -6.89
C GLU A 113 -30.29 -25.41 -6.46
N THR A 114 -31.23 -26.35 -6.54
CA THR A 114 -31.00 -27.76 -6.19
C THR A 114 -31.12 -28.59 -7.45
N PHE A 115 -30.23 -29.55 -7.62
CA PHE A 115 -30.20 -30.41 -8.79
C PHE A 115 -29.69 -31.80 -8.43
N LYS A 116 -29.84 -32.74 -9.36
CA LYS A 116 -29.37 -34.12 -9.19
C LYS A 116 -27.84 -34.17 -9.28
N ALA A 117 -27.20 -34.84 -8.33
CA ALA A 117 -25.74 -34.99 -8.34
C ALA A 117 -25.29 -35.80 -9.56
N SER A 118 -24.17 -35.42 -10.16
CA SER A 118 -23.58 -36.12 -11.31
C SER A 118 -22.52 -37.13 -10.84
N GLY A 119 -22.58 -38.39 -11.26
CA GLY A 119 -21.53 -39.37 -11.00
C GLY A 119 -22.00 -40.83 -10.99
N ALA A 120 -21.06 -41.76 -10.77
CA ALA A 120 -21.29 -43.20 -10.69
C ALA A 120 -21.99 -43.61 -9.37
N GLY A 121 -23.18 -43.08 -9.13
CA GLY A 121 -23.99 -43.35 -7.96
C GLY A 121 -25.13 -44.32 -8.23
N GLY A 122 -25.47 -45.16 -7.24
CA GLY A 122 -26.62 -46.07 -7.31
C GLY A 122 -27.97 -45.34 -7.36
N GLN A 123 -29.08 -46.08 -7.21
CA GLN A 123 -30.45 -45.56 -7.37
C GLN A 123 -30.75 -44.27 -6.57
N HIS A 124 -30.12 -44.10 -5.40
CA HIS A 124 -30.25 -42.91 -4.57
C HIS A 124 -29.80 -41.64 -5.32
N VAL A 125 -28.66 -41.68 -6.04
CA VAL A 125 -28.11 -40.51 -6.75
C VAL A 125 -28.99 -40.09 -7.93
N ASN A 126 -29.68 -41.03 -8.58
CA ASN A 126 -30.58 -40.76 -9.70
C ASN A 126 -31.95 -40.17 -9.28
N LYS A 127 -32.38 -40.43 -8.04
CA LYS A 127 -33.69 -40.01 -7.52
C LYS A 127 -33.64 -38.77 -6.62
N THR A 128 -32.58 -38.56 -5.84
CA THR A 128 -32.51 -37.46 -4.86
C THR A 128 -31.75 -36.24 -5.38
N GLU A 129 -32.30 -35.04 -5.19
CA GLU A 129 -31.66 -33.76 -5.49
C GLU A 129 -30.73 -33.31 -4.36
N SER A 130 -29.60 -34.02 -4.21
CA SER A 130 -28.62 -33.73 -3.15
C SER A 130 -27.61 -32.63 -3.49
N ALA A 131 -27.43 -32.28 -4.78
CA ALA A 131 -26.47 -31.27 -5.20
C ALA A 131 -27.06 -29.86 -5.10
N ILE A 132 -26.23 -28.89 -4.68
CA ILE A 132 -26.63 -27.50 -4.52
C ILE A 132 -25.71 -26.61 -5.35
N ARG A 133 -26.32 -25.64 -6.02
CA ARG A 133 -25.68 -24.47 -6.60
C ARG A 133 -26.16 -23.23 -5.86
N LEU A 134 -25.21 -22.45 -5.36
CA LEU A 134 -25.45 -21.13 -4.77
C LEU A 134 -24.87 -20.07 -5.69
N THR A 135 -25.69 -19.08 -6.02
CA THR A 135 -25.29 -17.92 -6.82
C THR A 135 -25.48 -16.67 -5.99
N HIS A 136 -24.41 -15.88 -5.82
CA HIS A 136 -24.51 -14.56 -5.20
C HIS A 136 -24.94 -13.55 -6.25
N ILE A 137 -26.19 -13.07 -6.15
CA ILE A 137 -26.83 -12.22 -7.16
C ILE A 137 -26.01 -10.97 -7.49
N PRO A 138 -25.48 -10.19 -6.52
CA PRO A 138 -24.82 -8.93 -6.85
C PRO A 138 -23.39 -9.11 -7.40
N THR A 139 -22.71 -10.24 -7.15
CA THR A 139 -21.36 -10.49 -7.71
C THR A 139 -21.35 -11.46 -8.89
N GLY A 140 -22.45 -12.18 -9.13
CA GLY A 140 -22.53 -13.24 -10.15
C GLY A 140 -21.67 -14.48 -9.85
N ILE A 141 -21.08 -14.57 -8.66
CA ILE A 141 -20.21 -15.69 -8.30
C ILE A 141 -21.06 -16.90 -7.96
N VAL A 142 -20.77 -18.01 -8.62
CA VAL A 142 -21.44 -19.30 -8.42
C VAL A 142 -20.52 -20.22 -7.62
N ALA A 143 -21.09 -20.99 -6.70
CA ALA A 143 -20.44 -22.10 -6.01
C ALA A 143 -21.35 -23.33 -6.04
N GLU A 144 -20.81 -24.48 -6.37
CA GLU A 144 -21.54 -25.75 -6.41
C GLU A 144 -20.88 -26.78 -5.51
N CYS A 145 -21.69 -27.62 -4.86
CA CYS A 145 -21.22 -28.68 -3.97
C CYS A 145 -22.14 -29.91 -4.08
N GLN A 146 -21.51 -31.08 -4.27
CA GLN A 146 -22.18 -32.38 -4.42
C GLN A 146 -21.46 -33.52 -3.69
N GLU A 147 -20.62 -33.21 -2.71
CA GLU A 147 -19.74 -34.20 -2.04
C GLU A 147 -20.51 -35.17 -1.13
N GLU A 148 -21.51 -34.68 -0.41
CA GLU A 148 -22.24 -35.48 0.58
C GLU A 148 -23.62 -35.92 0.10
N ARG A 149 -24.13 -37.00 0.70
CA ARG A 149 -25.50 -37.50 0.43
C ARG A 149 -26.57 -36.55 0.96
N SER A 150 -26.25 -35.75 1.99
CA SER A 150 -27.19 -34.80 2.61
C SER A 150 -27.09 -33.42 1.97
N GLN A 151 -28.25 -32.91 1.55
CA GLN A 151 -28.41 -31.57 1.00
C GLN A 151 -27.96 -30.47 1.99
N HIS A 152 -28.26 -30.60 3.28
CA HIS A 152 -27.90 -29.60 4.28
C HIS A 152 -26.37 -29.44 4.43
N LYS A 153 -25.65 -30.56 4.39
CA LYS A 153 -24.18 -30.53 4.48
C LYS A 153 -23.54 -29.95 3.23
N ASN A 154 -24.09 -30.26 2.05
CA ASN A 154 -23.68 -29.62 0.80
C ASN A 154 -23.97 -28.12 0.80
N TYR A 155 -25.08 -27.68 1.42
CA TYR A 155 -25.42 -26.26 1.56
C TYR A 155 -24.38 -25.50 2.40
N GLU A 156 -24.03 -26.03 3.57
CA GLU A 156 -23.02 -25.41 4.44
C GLU A 156 -21.64 -25.32 3.79
N LYS A 157 -21.23 -26.39 3.09
CA LYS A 157 -19.98 -26.39 2.31
C LYS A 157 -20.04 -25.38 1.16
N ALA A 158 -21.14 -25.34 0.40
CA ALA A 158 -21.34 -24.39 -0.68
C ALA A 158 -21.28 -22.94 -0.17
N ILE A 159 -21.87 -22.63 0.99
CA ILE A 159 -21.73 -21.30 1.62
C ILE A 159 -20.28 -21.00 1.94
N LYS A 160 -19.54 -21.92 2.57
CA LYS A 160 -18.12 -21.71 2.91
C LYS A 160 -17.28 -21.42 1.65
N VAL A 161 -17.47 -22.20 0.60
CA VAL A 161 -16.79 -22.01 -0.69
C VAL A 161 -17.17 -20.68 -1.32
N LEU A 162 -18.46 -20.33 -1.31
CA LEU A 162 -18.96 -19.07 -1.87
C LEU A 162 -18.38 -17.87 -1.13
N ARG A 163 -18.35 -17.89 0.20
CA ARG A 163 -17.73 -16.85 1.03
C ARG A 163 -16.24 -16.67 0.69
N ALA A 164 -15.51 -17.77 0.56
CA ALA A 164 -14.10 -17.73 0.18
C ALA A 164 -13.90 -17.15 -1.24
N ARG A 165 -14.74 -17.51 -2.21
CA ARG A 165 -14.68 -16.98 -3.58
C ARG A 165 -15.00 -15.49 -3.64
N ILE A 166 -16.05 -15.03 -2.94
CA ILE A 166 -16.42 -13.61 -2.84
C ILE A 166 -15.27 -12.82 -2.19
N TYR A 167 -14.77 -13.30 -1.06
CA TYR A 167 -13.64 -12.68 -0.36
C TYR A 167 -12.42 -12.54 -1.29
N ASN A 168 -12.05 -13.61 -1.99
CA ASN A 168 -10.92 -13.60 -2.92
C ASN A 168 -11.13 -12.65 -4.11
N SER A 169 -12.35 -12.57 -4.65
CA SER A 169 -12.66 -11.66 -5.75
C SER A 169 -12.54 -10.20 -5.32
N GLU A 170 -13.15 -9.83 -4.20
CA GLU A 170 -13.09 -8.47 -3.65
C GLU A 170 -11.67 -8.11 -3.22
N PHE A 171 -10.95 -9.03 -2.59
CA PHE A 171 -9.53 -8.87 -2.26
C PHE A 171 -8.68 -8.61 -3.51
N LYS A 172 -8.89 -9.35 -4.60
CA LYS A 172 -8.19 -9.12 -5.88
C LYS A 172 -8.51 -7.76 -6.47
N LYS A 173 -9.79 -7.39 -6.60
CA LYS A 173 -10.22 -6.07 -7.11
C LYS A 173 -9.59 -4.94 -6.31
N LYS A 174 -9.59 -5.07 -4.98
CA LYS A 174 -9.03 -4.09 -4.07
C LYS A 174 -7.51 -3.97 -4.20
N ASN A 175 -6.81 -5.10 -4.26
CA ASN A 175 -5.36 -5.09 -4.51
C ASN A 175 -5.02 -4.49 -5.87
N GLU A 176 -5.86 -4.70 -6.89
CA GLU A 176 -5.68 -4.09 -8.20
C GLU A 176 -5.88 -2.57 -8.14
N LEU A 177 -6.95 -2.10 -7.46
CA LEU A 177 -7.19 -0.67 -7.23
C LEU A 177 -6.03 -0.02 -6.44
N LEU A 178 -5.57 -0.68 -5.38
CA LEU A 178 -4.40 -0.26 -4.60
C LEU A 178 -3.15 -0.21 -5.46
N SER A 179 -2.90 -1.23 -6.28
CA SER A 179 -1.75 -1.29 -7.19
C SER A 179 -1.81 -0.17 -8.23
N LYS A 180 -2.97 0.07 -8.84
CA LYS A 180 -3.19 1.20 -9.76
C LYS A 180 -2.94 2.54 -9.06
N LYS A 181 -3.46 2.72 -7.85
CA LYS A 181 -3.24 3.95 -7.08
C LYS A 181 -1.77 4.12 -6.69
N ARG A 182 -1.10 3.06 -6.24
CA ARG A 182 0.35 3.07 -5.99
C ARG A 182 1.13 3.49 -7.23
N LYS A 183 0.85 2.87 -8.38
CA LYS A 183 1.48 3.22 -9.67
C LYS A 183 1.19 4.66 -10.13
N SER A 184 0.04 5.22 -9.75
CA SER A 184 -0.25 6.63 -10.04
C SER A 184 0.50 7.61 -9.14
N LEU A 185 0.77 7.22 -7.87
CA LEU A 185 1.49 8.05 -6.90
C LEU A 185 3.01 7.92 -7.05
N ILE A 186 3.46 6.71 -7.40
CA ILE A 186 4.85 6.35 -7.62
C ILE A 186 5.01 6.22 -9.12
N SER A 187 5.57 7.25 -9.75
CA SER A 187 6.02 7.12 -11.14
C SER A 187 7.23 6.17 -11.23
N THR A 188 7.88 6.02 -12.39
CA THR A 188 8.91 4.98 -12.66
C THR A 188 10.09 4.96 -11.67
N GLY A 189 10.23 5.98 -10.82
CA GLY A 189 11.28 6.10 -9.82
C GLY A 189 12.55 6.69 -10.42
N GLU A 190 12.45 7.21 -11.64
CA GLU A 190 13.55 7.86 -12.35
C GLU A 190 13.85 9.26 -11.81
N ARG A 191 15.09 9.72 -12.02
CA ARG A 191 15.62 10.99 -11.49
C ARG A 191 14.90 12.23 -12.02
N SER A 192 14.18 12.12 -13.14
CA SER A 192 13.48 13.19 -13.85
C SER A 192 12.23 13.67 -13.11
N GLU A 193 11.49 12.75 -12.48
CA GLU A 193 10.15 12.98 -11.91
C GLU A 193 10.16 13.41 -10.44
N LYS A 194 11.26 14.04 -10.03
CA LYS A 194 11.50 14.51 -8.66
C LYS A 194 10.48 15.56 -8.23
N ILE A 195 9.78 15.32 -7.13
CA ILE A 195 9.00 16.36 -6.44
C ILE A 195 9.87 17.17 -5.48
N ARG A 196 10.91 16.55 -4.92
CA ARG A 196 11.82 17.18 -3.96
C ARG A 196 13.27 16.80 -4.21
N THR A 197 14.17 17.75 -3.97
CA THR A 197 15.62 17.51 -4.00
C THR A 197 16.27 17.96 -2.70
N TYR A 198 17.04 17.05 -2.11
CA TYR A 198 17.88 17.25 -0.94
C TYR A 198 19.33 17.38 -1.43
N ASN A 199 19.89 18.58 -1.33
CA ASN A 199 21.24 18.87 -1.79
C ASN A 199 22.12 19.14 -0.57
N TYR A 200 22.94 18.15 -0.21
CA TYR A 200 23.82 18.21 0.95
C TYR A 200 24.99 19.20 0.78
N PRO A 201 25.72 19.25 -0.35
CA PRO A 201 26.78 20.23 -0.53
C PRO A 201 26.33 21.69 -0.41
N GLN A 202 25.09 21.98 -0.83
CA GLN A 202 24.50 23.32 -0.74
C GLN A 202 23.63 23.51 0.51
N GLY A 203 23.51 22.50 1.37
CA GLY A 203 22.72 22.56 2.61
C GLY A 203 21.24 22.90 2.42
N ARG A 204 20.63 22.56 1.26
CA ARG A 204 19.26 22.99 0.92
C ARG A 204 18.32 21.87 0.50
N VAL A 205 17.04 22.09 0.75
CA VAL A 205 15.92 21.27 0.27
C VAL A 205 15.06 22.11 -0.66
N THR A 206 14.76 21.61 -1.86
CA THR A 206 13.92 22.30 -2.83
C THR A 206 12.73 21.42 -3.22
N ASP A 207 11.52 21.96 -3.11
CA ASP A 207 10.31 21.35 -3.67
C ASP A 207 10.05 21.96 -5.05
N HIS A 208 10.04 21.12 -6.09
CA HIS A 208 9.96 21.56 -7.49
C HIS A 208 8.56 21.97 -7.92
N ARG A 209 7.52 21.64 -7.13
CA ARG A 209 6.14 22.01 -7.46
C ARG A 209 5.88 23.49 -7.18
N ILE A 210 6.48 24.00 -6.10
CA ILE A 210 6.38 25.41 -5.69
C ILE A 210 7.67 26.20 -5.95
N ASN A 211 8.72 25.54 -6.45
CA ASN A 211 10.07 26.10 -6.61
C ASN A 211 10.62 26.78 -5.35
N LYS A 212 10.20 26.32 -4.16
CA LYS A 212 10.64 26.86 -2.88
C LYS A 212 11.86 26.08 -2.39
N SER A 213 12.93 26.81 -2.06
CA SER A 213 14.14 26.27 -1.44
C SER A 213 14.22 26.69 0.03
N ILE A 214 14.49 25.73 0.91
CA ILE A 214 14.84 25.94 2.32
C ILE A 214 16.34 25.66 2.46
N TYR A 215 17.12 26.64 2.91
CA TYR A 215 18.59 26.57 3.01
C TYR A 215 19.09 26.03 4.37
N TYR A 216 18.25 25.24 5.05
CA TYR A 216 18.54 24.70 6.37
C TYR A 216 18.21 23.21 6.43
N LEU A 217 19.00 22.43 5.67
CA LEU A 217 18.81 20.99 5.48
C LEU A 217 18.82 20.21 6.79
N ASP A 218 19.74 20.48 7.71
CA ASP A 218 19.88 19.71 8.95
C ASP A 218 18.63 19.80 9.83
N HIS A 219 18.06 21.00 9.93
CA HIS A 219 16.82 21.24 10.66
C HIS A 219 15.63 20.57 9.98
N PHE A 220 15.59 20.59 8.64
CA PHE A 220 14.59 19.87 7.86
C PHE A 220 14.65 18.36 8.12
N MET A 221 15.86 17.78 8.08
CA MET A 221 16.10 16.35 8.34
C MET A 221 15.84 15.94 9.80
N ASN A 222 15.80 16.89 10.73
CA ASN A 222 15.42 16.67 12.13
C ASN A 222 13.91 16.82 12.39
N GLY A 223 13.08 16.79 11.34
CA GLY A 223 11.62 16.67 11.45
C GLY A 223 10.87 18.00 11.35
N LYS A 224 11.54 19.13 11.10
CA LYS A 224 10.92 20.46 11.03
C LYS A 224 10.35 20.74 9.63
N LEU A 225 9.35 19.95 9.23
CA LEU A 225 8.74 19.95 7.90
C LEU A 225 7.61 20.97 7.73
N ASN A 226 7.13 21.56 8.82
CA ASN A 226 5.93 22.40 8.86
C ASN A 226 5.96 23.55 7.85
N GLU A 227 7.11 24.20 7.66
CA GLU A 227 7.25 25.34 6.75
C GLU A 227 6.96 24.94 5.30
N MET A 228 7.47 23.80 4.85
CA MET A 228 7.27 23.30 3.50
C MET A 228 5.84 22.79 3.30
N ILE A 229 5.32 22.02 4.26
CA ILE A 229 3.96 21.46 4.20
C ILE A 229 2.92 22.59 4.18
N THR A 230 3.13 23.65 4.96
CA THR A 230 2.20 24.79 5.00
C THR A 230 2.20 25.55 3.67
N ALA A 231 3.38 25.77 3.08
CA ALA A 231 3.47 26.40 1.75
C ALA A 231 2.74 25.58 0.66
N LEU A 232 2.88 24.24 0.69
CA LEU A 232 2.18 23.35 -0.24
C LEU A 232 0.66 23.35 -0.05
N LYS A 233 0.19 23.45 1.20
CA LYS A 233 -1.25 23.54 1.49
C LYS A 233 -1.89 24.83 0.99
N ILE A 234 -1.14 25.93 0.97
CA ILE A 234 -1.64 27.21 0.47
C ILE A 234 -1.86 27.14 -1.04
N LEU A 235 -0.97 26.45 -1.78
CA LEU A 235 -1.09 26.29 -3.23
C LEU A 235 -2.33 25.47 -3.64
N GLU A 236 -2.77 24.54 -2.79
CA GLU A 236 -3.93 23.69 -3.08
C GLU A 236 -5.27 24.40 -2.89
N LYS A 237 -5.30 25.50 -2.12
CA LYS A 237 -6.50 26.32 -1.91
C LYS A 237 -6.68 27.34 -3.01
#